data_AF-A0A2Z6NBY7-F1
#
_entry.id   AF-A0A2Z6NBY7-F1
#
_cell.length_a   1.000
_cell.length_b   1.000
_cell.length_c   1.000
_cell.angle_alpha   90.00
_cell.angle_beta   90.00
_cell.angle_gamma   90.00
#
_symmetry.space_group_name_H-M   'P 1'
#
loop_
_entity.id
_entity.type
_entity.pdbx_description
1 polymer ?
#
loop_
_entity_poly.entity_id
_entity_poly.type
_entity_poly.pdbx_seq_one_letter_code
_entity_poly.pdbx_strand_id
1 'polypeptide(L)'
;MTLSSWGTSSVEEVASTGPGIRFFQLYVVKDRNVVTQLVRRAESAGFKAIALTVDTPILGRREADIKNRFTMPSHLVLKNFEGLELGKLDKTDDSGLASYVAGQIDRSLNWKDVKWLQTITSLPILVKGVLTSEDTKLAIQAGAAGIIVSNHGARQLDYVPATIVALEEKKMTKTWGKWGT
;
A
#
# COMPACT_ATOMS: atom_id res chain seq x y z
N MET A 1 -13.76 3.52 2.64
CA MET A 1 -12.51 4.01 3.28
C MET A 1 -11.34 3.13 2.86
N THR A 2 -10.15 3.67 2.65
CA THR A 2 -8.91 2.87 2.53
C THR A 2 -8.01 3.14 3.74
N LEU A 3 -7.78 2.14 4.60
CA LEU A 3 -6.93 2.26 5.79
C LEU A 3 -5.47 2.03 5.41
N SER A 4 -4.55 2.88 5.89
CA SER A 4 -3.11 2.68 5.69
C SER A 4 -2.56 1.56 6.57
N SER A 5 -1.61 0.78 6.08
CA SER A 5 -0.83 -0.13 6.93
C SER A 5 -0.11 0.62 8.05
N TRP A 6 0.23 1.90 7.85
CA TRP A 6 0.82 2.77 8.88
C TRP A 6 -0.23 3.56 9.68
N GLY A 7 -1.46 3.07 9.75
CA GLY A 7 -2.51 3.67 10.57
C GLY A 7 -2.18 3.63 12.06
N THR A 8 -2.56 4.69 12.79
CA THR A 8 -2.53 4.76 14.26
C THR A 8 -3.72 4.09 14.92
N SER A 9 -4.55 3.41 14.14
CA SER A 9 -5.60 2.50 14.57
C SER A 9 -5.48 1.22 13.75
N SER A 10 -5.71 0.07 14.39
CA SER A 10 -5.61 -1.22 13.75
C SER A 10 -6.80 -1.49 12.82
N VAL A 11 -6.69 -2.49 11.94
CA VAL A 11 -7.82 -2.96 11.13
C VAL A 11 -9.02 -3.39 12.00
N GLU A 12 -8.79 -3.99 13.17
CA GLU A 12 -9.84 -4.42 14.09
C GLU A 12 -10.50 -3.24 14.81
N GLU A 13 -9.70 -2.27 15.29
CA GLU A 13 -10.23 -1.03 15.89
C GLU A 13 -11.06 -0.23 14.89
N VAL A 14 -10.60 -0.14 13.64
CA VAL A 14 -11.37 0.54 12.58
C VAL A 14 -12.62 -0.25 12.22
N ALA A 15 -12.58 -1.58 12.22
CA ALA A 15 -13.76 -2.40 11.96
C ALA A 15 -14.81 -2.32 13.09
N SER A 16 -14.38 -2.21 14.35
CA SER A 16 -15.28 -2.14 15.51
C SER A 16 -16.15 -0.89 15.55
N THR A 17 -15.78 0.16 14.80
CA THR A 17 -16.60 1.38 14.63
C THR A 17 -17.97 1.12 13.98
N GLY A 18 -18.15 -0.03 13.31
CA GLY A 18 -19.43 -0.44 12.73
C GLY A 18 -19.31 -1.04 11.32
N PRO A 19 -20.43 -1.38 10.67
CA PRO A 19 -20.42 -1.90 9.31
C PRO A 19 -19.97 -0.83 8.31
N GLY A 20 -19.24 -1.24 7.26
CA GLY A 20 -18.82 -0.35 6.19
C GLY A 20 -17.84 -0.99 5.21
N ILE A 21 -17.85 -0.53 3.95
CA ILE A 21 -16.89 -1.00 2.95
C ILE A 21 -15.54 -0.35 3.19
N ARG A 22 -14.54 -1.18 3.51
CA ARG A 22 -13.17 -0.78 3.81
C ARG A 22 -12.17 -1.54 2.95
N PHE A 23 -11.16 -0.85 2.44
CA PHE A 23 -10.00 -1.43 1.77
C PHE A 23 -8.76 -1.22 2.62
N PHE A 24 -7.77 -2.10 2.50
CA PHE A 24 -6.54 -2.02 3.28
C PHE A 24 -5.36 -1.72 2.36
N GLN A 25 -4.74 -0.57 2.53
CA GLN A 25 -3.53 -0.21 1.80
C GLN A 25 -2.33 -0.93 2.40
N LEU A 26 -1.55 -1.58 1.54
CA LEU A 26 -0.45 -2.45 1.91
C LEU A 26 0.85 -1.98 1.26
N TYR A 27 1.93 -2.00 2.04
CA TYR A 27 3.29 -2.04 1.53
C TYR A 27 3.80 -3.46 1.66
N VAL A 28 4.56 -3.92 0.67
CA VAL A 28 5.29 -5.17 0.78
C VAL A 28 6.62 -4.87 1.47
N VAL A 29 6.75 -5.37 2.70
CA VAL A 29 8.00 -5.30 3.46
C VAL A 29 8.87 -6.53 3.18
N LYS A 30 10.16 -6.45 3.50
CA LYS A 30 11.15 -7.51 3.27
C LYS A 30 10.71 -8.84 3.88
N ASP A 31 10.22 -8.80 5.12
CA ASP A 31 9.64 -9.97 5.75
C ASP A 31 8.21 -10.23 5.23
N ARG A 32 8.10 -11.19 4.30
CA ARG A 32 6.84 -11.62 3.69
C ARG A 32 5.87 -12.25 4.71
N ASN A 33 6.35 -12.73 5.86
CA ASN A 33 5.48 -13.22 6.93
C ASN A 33 4.68 -12.09 7.58
N VAL A 34 5.32 -10.92 7.80
CA VAL A 34 4.63 -9.72 8.31
C VAL A 34 3.51 -9.29 7.36
N VAL A 35 3.81 -9.27 6.05
CA VAL A 35 2.80 -8.95 5.01
C VAL A 35 1.64 -9.94 5.07
N THR A 36 1.93 -11.24 5.23
CA THR A 36 0.91 -12.29 5.33
C THR A 36 0.01 -12.12 6.55
N GLN A 37 0.58 -11.79 7.71
CA GLN A 37 -0.19 -11.53 8.93
C GLN A 37 -1.08 -10.29 8.77
N LEU A 38 -0.57 -9.20 8.19
CA LEU A 38 -1.36 -7.99 7.93
C LEU A 38 -2.56 -8.26 7.01
N VAL A 39 -2.34 -9.02 5.94
CA VAL A 39 -3.39 -9.39 4.98
C VAL A 39 -4.47 -10.24 5.65
N ARG A 40 -4.08 -11.26 6.44
CA ARG A 40 -5.03 -12.10 7.19
C ARG A 40 -5.82 -11.31 8.23
N ARG A 41 -5.20 -10.34 8.91
CA ARG A 41 -5.89 -9.45 9.84
C ARG A 41 -6.93 -8.59 9.12
N ALA A 42 -6.58 -8.03 7.96
CA ALA A 42 -7.52 -7.25 7.16
C ALA A 42 -8.71 -8.11 6.67
N GLU A 43 -8.46 -9.32 6.16
CA GLU A 43 -9.52 -10.27 5.78
C GLU A 43 -10.45 -10.59 6.96
N SER A 44 -9.88 -10.95 8.10
CA SER A 44 -10.63 -11.29 9.33
C SER A 44 -11.46 -10.12 9.86
N ALA A 45 -10.95 -8.88 9.71
CA ALA A 45 -11.66 -7.65 10.04
C ALA A 45 -12.72 -7.24 8.98
N GLY A 46 -12.93 -8.06 7.95
CA GLY A 46 -14.00 -7.88 6.96
C GLY A 46 -13.69 -6.85 5.87
N PHE A 47 -12.41 -6.49 5.68
CA PHE A 47 -11.98 -5.62 4.59
C PHE A 47 -12.25 -6.29 3.23
N LYS A 48 -12.50 -5.47 2.20
CA LYS A 48 -13.05 -5.91 0.91
C LYS A 48 -12.07 -5.85 -0.26
N ALA A 49 -10.88 -5.28 -0.06
CA ALA A 49 -9.82 -5.26 -1.07
C ALA A 49 -8.48 -4.89 -0.42
N ILE A 50 -7.38 -5.27 -1.08
CA ILE A 50 -6.03 -4.82 -0.79
C ILE A 50 -5.63 -3.75 -1.79
N ALA A 51 -5.21 -2.57 -1.34
CA ALA A 51 -4.62 -1.53 -2.17
C ALA A 51 -3.09 -1.61 -2.06
N LEU A 52 -2.46 -2.37 -2.95
CA LEU A 52 -1.01 -2.55 -2.98
C LEU A 52 -0.33 -1.30 -3.53
N THR A 53 0.49 -0.64 -2.71
CA THR A 53 1.27 0.53 -3.13
C THR A 53 2.55 0.10 -3.85
N VAL A 54 2.72 0.50 -5.11
CA VAL A 54 3.88 0.13 -5.96
C VAL A 54 4.80 1.30 -6.33
N ASP A 55 4.44 2.53 -5.97
CA ASP A 55 5.20 3.76 -6.28
C ASP A 55 6.21 4.17 -5.18
N THR A 56 6.41 3.30 -4.18
CA THR A 56 7.22 3.61 -2.99
C THR A 56 8.20 2.47 -2.67
N PRO A 57 9.15 2.13 -3.55
CA PRO A 57 10.27 1.27 -3.16
C PRO A 57 11.16 1.99 -2.11
N ILE A 58 11.22 3.32 -2.19
CA ILE A 58 11.92 4.21 -1.26
C ILE A 58 10.99 5.37 -0.97
N LEU A 59 11.01 5.90 0.25
CA LEU A 59 10.29 7.13 0.55
C LEU A 59 10.82 8.31 -0.26
N GLY A 60 9.90 9.10 -0.82
CA GLY A 60 10.22 10.38 -1.43
C GLY A 60 10.85 11.36 -0.44
N ARG A 61 11.67 12.28 -0.96
CA ARG A 61 12.35 13.30 -0.15
C ARG A 61 11.39 14.45 0.13
N ARG A 62 10.94 14.56 1.38
CA ARG A 62 9.99 15.60 1.83
C ARG A 62 10.74 16.63 2.66
N GLU A 63 11.09 17.76 2.06
CA GLU A 63 12.01 18.74 2.69
C GLU A 63 11.49 19.28 4.03
N ALA A 64 10.17 19.51 4.15
CA ALA A 64 9.57 19.98 5.39
C ALA A 64 9.74 18.98 6.53
N ASP A 65 9.52 17.68 6.27
CA ASP A 65 9.70 16.62 7.27
C ASP A 65 11.16 16.57 7.75
N ILE A 66 12.13 16.78 6.84
CA ILE A 66 13.57 16.84 7.17
C ILE A 66 13.89 18.09 8.01
N LYS A 67 13.46 19.28 7.57
CA LYS A 67 13.70 20.56 8.25
C LYS A 67 13.10 20.56 9.67
N ASN A 68 11.91 19.98 9.81
CA ASN A 68 11.18 19.90 11.08
C ASN A 68 11.59 18.70 11.94
N ARG A 69 12.46 17.81 11.43
CA ARG A 69 12.83 16.55 12.09
C ARG A 69 11.61 15.77 12.55
N PHE A 70 10.67 15.57 11.62
CA PHE A 70 9.38 14.96 11.95
C PHE A 70 9.56 13.61 12.66
N THR A 71 8.90 13.48 13.80
CA THR A 71 8.77 12.24 14.57
C THR A 71 7.31 12.01 14.93
N MET A 72 6.96 10.75 15.17
CA MET A 72 5.64 10.41 15.71
C MET A 72 5.54 10.93 17.15
N PRO A 73 4.42 11.58 17.55
CA PRO A 73 4.13 11.86 18.95
C PRO A 73 4.17 10.57 19.79
N SER A 74 4.76 10.64 21.00
CA SER A 74 5.03 9.46 21.84
C SER A 74 3.80 8.66 22.31
N HIS A 75 2.60 9.24 22.22
CA HIS A 75 1.37 8.55 22.56
C HIS A 75 0.72 7.84 21.37
N LEU A 76 1.35 7.90 20.18
CA LEU A 76 0.86 7.28 18.95
C LEU A 76 1.80 6.18 18.48
N VAL A 77 1.21 5.07 18.01
CA VAL A 77 1.94 3.91 17.51
C VAL A 77 1.33 3.42 16.19
N LEU A 78 2.10 2.67 15.39
CA LEU A 78 1.59 2.04 14.17
C LEU A 78 0.83 0.75 14.52
N LYS A 79 -0.45 0.89 14.87
CA LYS A 79 -1.28 -0.16 15.50
C LYS A 79 -1.42 -1.46 14.70
N ASN A 80 -1.29 -1.43 13.37
CA ASN A 80 -1.34 -2.67 12.57
C ASN A 80 -0.11 -3.57 12.76
N PHE A 81 1.01 -3.01 13.24
CA PHE A 81 2.24 -3.75 13.49
C PHE A 81 2.39 -4.16 14.96
N GLU A 82 1.55 -3.63 15.84
CA GLU A 82 1.50 -4.03 17.25
C GLU A 82 1.13 -5.52 17.33
N GLY A 83 1.91 -6.28 18.13
CA GLY A 83 1.77 -7.71 18.30
C GLY A 83 2.32 -8.58 17.16
N LEU A 84 2.86 -7.99 16.08
CA LEU A 84 3.56 -8.74 15.04
C LEU A 84 5.03 -8.93 15.41
N GLU A 85 5.59 -10.08 15.09
CA GLU A 85 7.03 -10.35 15.21
C GLU A 85 7.80 -9.57 14.13
N LEU A 86 8.05 -8.29 14.40
CA LEU A 86 9.01 -7.49 13.64
C LEU A 86 10.40 -7.82 14.20
N GLY A 87 11.23 -8.55 13.44
CA GLY A 87 12.56 -9.00 13.88
C GLY A 87 13.38 -7.89 14.55
N LYS A 88 14.17 -8.25 15.57
CA LYS A 88 14.96 -7.39 16.49
C LYS A 88 14.83 -5.88 16.25
N LEU A 89 13.76 -5.30 16.77
CA LEU A 89 13.69 -3.88 17.08
C LEU A 89 14.50 -3.63 18.36
N ASP A 90 15.51 -2.75 18.33
CA ASP A 90 15.92 -2.10 19.56
C ASP A 90 14.73 -1.26 20.02
N LYS A 91 14.11 -1.69 21.13
CA LYS A 91 12.88 -1.14 21.71
C LYS A 91 13.12 0.22 22.38
N THR A 92 13.82 1.12 21.71
CA THR A 92 14.14 2.45 22.23
C THR A 92 13.62 3.47 21.23
N ASP A 93 12.48 4.07 21.57
CA ASP A 93 11.76 5.17 20.90
C ASP A 93 10.83 4.82 19.71
N ASP A 94 9.58 5.32 19.78
CA ASP A 94 8.52 5.15 18.76
C ASP A 94 8.84 5.83 17.42
N SER A 95 9.75 6.81 17.40
CA SER A 95 10.37 7.33 16.18
C SER A 95 11.16 6.24 15.44
N GLY A 96 11.66 5.25 16.17
CA GLY A 96 12.33 4.05 15.70
C GLY A 96 11.39 3.11 14.95
N LEU A 97 10.13 2.94 15.37
CA LEU A 97 9.21 2.03 14.68
C LEU A 97 8.83 2.55 13.29
N ALA A 98 8.49 3.83 13.14
CA ALA A 98 8.18 4.42 11.84
C ALA A 98 9.40 4.38 10.90
N SER A 99 10.58 4.72 11.41
CA SER A 99 11.84 4.65 10.67
C SER A 99 12.21 3.22 10.29
N TYR A 100 11.98 2.26 11.20
CA TYR A 100 12.20 0.83 10.98
C TYR A 100 11.27 0.32 9.89
N VAL A 101 9.96 0.54 10.01
CA VAL A 101 8.98 0.07 9.03
C VAL A 101 9.25 0.70 7.65
N ALA A 102 9.65 1.97 7.61
CA ALA A 102 10.14 2.61 6.38
C ALA A 102 11.37 1.88 5.79
N GLY A 103 12.34 1.50 6.62
CA GLY A 103 13.52 0.73 6.24
C GLY A 103 13.25 -0.74 5.87
N GLN A 104 12.07 -1.26 6.24
CA GLN A 104 11.63 -2.61 5.90
C GLN A 104 10.89 -2.67 4.56
N ILE A 105 10.55 -1.55 3.93
CA ILE A 105 9.95 -1.58 2.58
C ILE A 105 10.91 -2.29 1.61
N ASP A 106 10.38 -3.27 0.88
CA ASP A 106 11.18 -4.05 -0.05
C ASP A 106 11.35 -3.32 -1.39
N ARG A 107 12.60 -2.94 -1.68
CA ARG A 107 12.99 -2.24 -2.92
C ARG A 107 13.05 -3.17 -4.13
N SER A 108 13.01 -4.49 -3.92
CA SER A 108 13.07 -5.50 -4.99
C SER A 108 11.70 -5.90 -5.55
N LEU A 109 10.64 -5.25 -5.08
CA LEU A 109 9.27 -5.50 -5.50
C LEU A 109 9.14 -5.44 -7.02
N ASN A 110 8.51 -6.45 -7.60
CA ASN A 110 8.24 -6.56 -9.02
C ASN A 110 6.89 -7.23 -9.28
N TRP A 111 6.50 -7.39 -10.55
CA TRP A 111 5.19 -7.93 -10.91
C TRP A 111 4.93 -9.38 -10.47
N LYS A 112 5.98 -10.15 -10.14
CA LYS A 112 5.81 -11.49 -9.54
C LYS A 112 5.26 -11.41 -8.12
N ASP A 113 5.52 -10.32 -7.39
CA ASP A 113 5.00 -10.12 -6.05
C ASP A 113 3.49 -9.85 -6.03
N VAL A 114 2.93 -9.31 -7.12
CA VAL A 114 1.46 -9.23 -7.28
C VAL A 114 0.87 -10.64 -7.34
N LYS A 115 1.50 -11.54 -8.11
CA LYS A 115 1.08 -12.94 -8.19
C LYS A 115 1.25 -13.68 -6.88
N TRP A 116 2.37 -13.45 -6.18
CA TRP A 116 2.58 -13.99 -4.84
C TRP A 116 1.51 -13.49 -3.86
N LEU A 117 1.13 -12.20 -3.91
CA LEU A 117 0.10 -11.66 -3.04
C LEU A 117 -1.26 -12.36 -3.28
N GLN A 118 -1.57 -12.69 -4.54
CA GLN A 118 -2.75 -13.48 -4.89
C GLN A 118 -2.72 -14.92 -4.34
N THR A 119 -1.55 -15.48 -3.99
CA THR A 119 -1.48 -16.82 -3.38
C THR A 119 -1.77 -16.81 -1.88
N ILE A 120 -1.78 -15.64 -1.24
CA ILE A 120 -2.00 -15.53 0.22
C ILE A 120 -3.33 -14.86 0.60
N THR A 121 -4.08 -14.33 -0.38
CA THR A 121 -5.41 -13.74 -0.17
C THR A 121 -6.31 -13.95 -1.38
N SER A 122 -7.61 -14.04 -1.13
CA SER A 122 -8.64 -14.02 -2.18
C SER A 122 -9.29 -12.65 -2.37
N LEU A 123 -8.88 -11.65 -1.60
CA LEU A 123 -9.40 -10.28 -1.76
C LEU A 123 -8.92 -9.69 -3.11
N PRO A 124 -9.76 -8.87 -3.76
CA PRO A 124 -9.34 -8.08 -4.91
C PRO A 124 -8.10 -7.24 -4.60
N ILE A 125 -7.08 -7.32 -5.46
CA ILE A 125 -5.86 -6.51 -5.35
C ILE A 125 -5.94 -5.33 -6.31
N LEU A 126 -5.97 -4.13 -5.75
CA LEU A 126 -5.89 -2.85 -6.46
C LEU A 126 -4.44 -2.38 -6.46
N VAL A 127 -3.85 -2.18 -7.64
CA VAL A 127 -2.47 -1.70 -7.77
C VAL A 127 -2.47 -0.17 -7.76
N LYS A 128 -1.92 0.43 -6.70
CA LYS A 128 -1.85 1.88 -6.48
C LYS A 128 -0.47 2.42 -6.79
N GLY A 129 -0.42 3.45 -7.64
CA GLY A 129 0.83 4.14 -7.99
C GLY A 129 1.20 4.07 -9.46
N VAL A 130 0.27 3.61 -10.32
CA VAL A 130 0.53 3.42 -11.75
C VAL A 130 0.27 4.72 -12.49
N LEU A 131 1.27 5.27 -13.18
CA LEU A 131 1.14 6.50 -13.96
C LEU A 131 1.29 6.32 -15.48
N THR A 132 1.76 5.16 -15.95
CA THR A 132 2.06 4.91 -17.37
C THR A 132 1.09 3.87 -17.97
N SER A 133 0.93 3.88 -19.30
CA SER A 133 0.16 2.85 -20.00
C SER A 133 0.88 1.49 -20.02
N GLU A 134 2.21 1.48 -20.01
CA GLU A 134 3.04 0.28 -19.96
C GLU A 134 2.81 -0.51 -18.67
N ASP A 135 2.90 0.16 -17.51
CA ASP A 135 2.67 -0.49 -16.22
C ASP A 135 1.19 -0.83 -16.01
N THR A 136 0.28 -0.12 -16.67
CA THR A 136 -1.15 -0.48 -16.70
C THR A 136 -1.34 -1.84 -17.37
N LYS A 137 -0.66 -2.11 -18.51
CA LYS A 137 -0.69 -3.41 -19.18
C LYS A 137 -0.08 -4.50 -18.31
N LEU A 138 1.06 -4.23 -17.65
CA LEU A 138 1.72 -5.17 -16.75
C LEU A 138 0.86 -5.51 -15.52
N ALA A 139 0.18 -4.52 -14.92
CA ALA A 139 -0.74 -4.74 -13.82
C ALA A 139 -1.91 -5.66 -14.22
N ILE A 140 -2.49 -5.44 -15.40
CA ILE A 140 -3.56 -6.30 -15.94
C ILE A 140 -3.03 -7.73 -16.16
N GLN A 141 -1.86 -7.88 -16.78
CA GLN A 141 -1.23 -9.20 -17.02
C GLN A 141 -0.86 -9.92 -15.72
N ALA A 142 -0.52 -9.18 -14.66
CA ALA A 142 -0.26 -9.71 -13.33
C ALA A 142 -1.55 -10.10 -12.59
N GLY A 143 -2.74 -9.79 -13.13
CA GLY A 143 -4.03 -10.14 -12.56
C GLY A 143 -4.55 -9.14 -11.53
N ALA A 144 -4.12 -7.88 -11.57
CA ALA A 144 -4.70 -6.83 -10.74
C ALA A 144 -6.21 -6.74 -10.97
N ALA A 145 -6.99 -6.67 -9.88
CA ALA A 145 -8.44 -6.49 -9.94
C ALA A 145 -8.83 -5.04 -10.31
N GLY A 146 -7.91 -4.10 -10.10
CA GLY A 146 -8.07 -2.71 -10.48
C GLY A 146 -6.78 -1.92 -10.37
N ILE A 147 -6.78 -0.71 -10.92
CA ILE A 147 -5.63 0.20 -10.94
C ILE A 147 -6.04 1.52 -10.30
N ILE A 148 -5.24 2.02 -9.38
CA ILE A 148 -5.39 3.34 -8.79
C ILE A 148 -4.30 4.25 -9.38
N VAL A 149 -4.72 5.14 -10.30
CA VAL A 149 -3.86 6.19 -10.86
C VAL A 149 -3.48 7.16 -9.75
N SER A 150 -2.23 7.11 -9.33
CA SER A 150 -1.74 7.80 -8.14
C SER A 150 -0.29 8.19 -8.35
N ASN A 151 0.04 9.44 -8.03
CA ASN A 151 1.42 9.92 -7.86
C ASN A 151 1.76 10.07 -6.36
N HIS A 152 1.05 9.33 -5.51
CA HIS A 152 1.18 9.36 -4.06
C HIS A 152 0.89 10.73 -3.44
N GLY A 153 0.00 11.52 -4.07
CA GLY A 153 -0.26 12.89 -3.64
C GLY A 153 0.95 13.80 -3.82
N ALA A 154 1.74 13.57 -4.88
CA ALA A 154 2.98 14.28 -5.20
C ALA A 154 4.07 14.21 -4.10
N ARG A 155 4.09 13.13 -3.31
CA ARG A 155 5.04 12.96 -2.18
C ARG A 155 6.17 11.96 -2.44
N GLN A 156 6.23 11.39 -3.65
CA GLN A 156 7.21 10.38 -4.05
C GLN A 156 8.23 10.97 -5.03
N LEU A 157 8.08 10.76 -6.34
CA LEU A 157 8.92 11.36 -7.36
C LEU A 157 8.29 12.68 -7.82
N ASP A 158 9.04 13.79 -7.71
CA ASP A 158 8.63 15.09 -8.25
C ASP A 158 8.75 15.11 -9.79
N TYR A 159 8.12 16.08 -10.44
CA TYR A 159 8.02 16.22 -11.91
C TYR A 159 7.23 15.12 -12.64
N VAL A 160 6.62 14.18 -11.92
CA VAL A 160 5.62 13.26 -12.51
C VAL A 160 4.34 14.01 -12.88
N PRO A 161 3.58 13.57 -13.89
CA PRO A 161 2.35 14.25 -14.29
C PRO A 161 1.31 14.29 -13.16
N ALA A 162 0.41 15.28 -13.26
CA ALA A 162 -0.83 15.26 -12.48
C ALA A 162 -1.63 13.98 -12.81
N THR A 163 -2.24 13.37 -11.79
CA THR A 163 -2.95 12.10 -11.96
C THR A 163 -4.11 12.17 -12.96
N ILE A 164 -4.75 13.33 -13.11
CA ILE A 164 -5.81 13.53 -14.09
C ILE A 164 -5.30 13.49 -15.55
N VAL A 165 -4.06 13.95 -15.78
CA VAL A 165 -3.41 13.88 -17.09
C VAL A 165 -3.00 12.44 -17.39
N ALA A 166 -2.38 11.76 -16.41
CA ALA A 166 -2.02 10.34 -16.51
C ALA A 166 -3.23 9.40 -16.62
N LEU A 167 -4.43 9.84 -16.24
CA LEU A 167 -5.65 9.05 -16.36
C LEU A 167 -6.09 8.91 -17.82
N GLU A 168 -5.92 9.94 -18.64
CA GLU A 168 -6.41 9.97 -20.02
C GLU A 168 -5.62 9.06 -20.96
N GLU A 169 -4.30 8.96 -20.76
CA GLU A 169 -3.43 8.00 -21.45
C GLU A 169 -3.98 6.56 -21.34
N LYS A 170 -4.67 6.24 -20.24
CA LYS A 170 -5.20 4.90 -19.95
C LYS A 170 -6.55 4.60 -20.59
N LYS A 171 -7.29 5.61 -21.07
CA LYS A 171 -8.54 5.39 -21.80
C LYS A 171 -8.29 4.94 -23.25
N MET A 172 -7.10 5.21 -23.79
CA MET A 172 -6.80 5.09 -25.22
C MET A 172 -6.47 3.67 -25.71
N THR A 173 -6.28 2.67 -24.83
CA THR A 173 -5.77 1.35 -25.25
C THR A 173 -6.75 0.17 -25.21
N LYS A 174 -8.05 0.38 -24.93
CA LYS A 174 -9.06 -0.66 -25.20
C LYS A 174 -10.46 -0.08 -25.40
N THR A 175 -10.96 -0.19 -26.63
CA THR A 175 -12.29 -0.73 -26.90
C THR A 175 -12.65 -1.73 -25.80
N TRP A 176 -13.68 -1.40 -25.03
CA TRP A 176 -14.24 -2.29 -24.02
C TRP A 176 -14.67 -3.57 -24.73
N GLY A 177 -13.85 -4.62 -24.60
CA GLY A 177 -14.18 -5.94 -25.08
C GLY A 177 -15.50 -6.36 -24.44
N LYS A 178 -16.45 -6.72 -25.31
CA LYS A 178 -17.71 -7.37 -24.96
C LYS A 178 -17.44 -8.41 -23.88
N TRP A 179 -18.07 -8.23 -22.72
CA TRP A 179 -18.29 -9.34 -21.81
C TRP A 179 -19.07 -10.40 -22.59
N GLY A 180 -18.52 -11.61 -22.64
CA GLY A 180 -19.10 -12.74 -23.36
C GLY A 180 -20.49 -13.08 -22.83
N THR A 181 -21.29 -13.59 -23.77
CA THR A 181 -22.57 -14.33 -23.68
C THR A 181 -23.05 -14.72 -22.29
#